data_AF-A0A9Q0MIU1-F1
#
_entry.id   AF-A0A9Q0MIU1-F1
#
_cell.length_a   1.000
_cell.length_b   1.000
_cell.length_c   1.000
_cell.angle_alpha   90.00
_cell.angle_beta   90.00
_cell.angle_gamma   90.00
#
_symmetry.space_group_name_H-M   'P 1'
#
loop_
_entity.id
_entity.type
_entity.pdbx_description
1 polymer ?
#
loop_
_entity_poly.entity_id
_entity_poly.type
_entity_poly.pdbx_seq_one_letter_code
_entity_poly.pdbx_strand_id
1 'polypeptide(L)'
;MKKFIIDFLHKPKKPSRFLGETKPNTAAYIDVREERRQVSTTKSPTRLAYAGSLILYLLFAHDCLASAPQAWQMLLQTPASPLMEELHEFHNFLLLISGGIVAFIFVLLMYVCLRFNAKANPIPAKFSHNILIEVIWTIIPIIILVIIAVPSFRILRFAEKIPEIDMTVKVVGYQWYWHYIYPDHDNIEFDSYLITDENLKPGQKRLLEVDNRIIIPENTTVKFLITAGDVIHSFAVPALGIKIDAVPGRINETWTKISKKGVYYGQCSELCGINHAFMPIAIEVTHMVHSNNHYPHIYPKQVKEIVFLKHFIHNPNIMVGDYTYYHDHRYPEHFECNNVVGYHQCKLIIGKFCAIAKGTTFIADDVNHPMDGFSTYPFFIFEGWNDYTPTFDKRRSTIVGNDVWFGTNAVIMPGVTIGDGAIIGACAVVTKDVPPYSIVAGNPSRVVRKRFSDDIINELVQIKWWDWDYDKITRNIKIIVGADIEQLKKVYKS
;
A
#
# COMPACT_ATOMS: atom_id res chain seq x y z
N MET A 1 8.17 -0.28 -5.24
CA MET A 1 7.28 -1.45 -5.07
C MET A 1 7.46 -2.08 -3.69
N LYS A 2 8.59 -2.72 -3.39
CA LYS A 2 8.95 -3.31 -2.08
C LYS A 2 8.75 -2.40 -0.85
N LYS A 3 9.15 -1.12 -0.93
CA LYS A 3 9.03 -0.14 0.16
C LYS A 3 7.59 0.34 0.41
N PHE A 4 6.76 0.33 -0.63
CA PHE A 4 5.38 0.80 -0.56
C PHE A 4 4.48 -0.20 0.20
N ILE A 5 4.77 -1.50 0.09
CA ILE A 5 4.05 -2.58 0.80
C ILE A 5 4.42 -2.59 2.29
N ILE A 6 5.70 -2.46 2.65
CA ILE A 6 6.18 -2.56 4.04
C ILE A 6 5.66 -1.43 4.94
N ASP A 7 5.63 -0.19 4.43
CA ASP A 7 5.26 1.01 5.19
C ASP A 7 3.76 1.04 5.60
N PHE A 8 2.91 0.21 4.96
CA PHE A 8 1.46 0.13 5.25
C PHE A 8 1.09 -0.91 6.32
N LEU A 9 1.95 -1.90 6.58
CA LEU A 9 1.59 -3.16 7.26
C LEU A 9 1.95 -3.23 8.76
N HIS A 10 2.43 -2.13 9.36
CA HIS A 10 2.89 -2.14 10.74
C HIS A 10 1.95 -1.39 11.70
N LYS A 11 0.93 -2.11 12.20
CA LYS A 11 0.39 -1.94 13.57
C LYS A 11 0.15 -3.32 14.19
N PRO A 12 0.71 -3.65 15.38
CA PRO A 12 0.55 -4.98 15.95
C PRO A 12 -0.54 -5.04 17.04
N LYS A 13 -1.31 -6.13 17.05
CA LYS A 13 -1.65 -6.89 18.27
C LYS A 13 -1.71 -8.39 17.94
N LYS A 14 -0.86 -9.18 18.60
CA LYS A 14 -0.90 -10.66 18.58
C LYS A 14 -1.96 -11.20 19.55
N PRO A 15 -2.51 -12.39 19.25
CA PRO A 15 -2.45 -13.46 20.24
C PRO A 15 -1.80 -14.76 19.71
N SER A 16 -1.58 -15.67 20.66
CA SER A 16 -0.70 -16.84 20.72
C SER A 16 -0.60 -17.80 19.51
N ARG A 17 0.66 -18.18 19.23
CA ARG A 17 1.11 -19.21 18.27
C ARG A 17 0.62 -20.63 18.63
N PHE A 18 0.14 -21.37 17.62
CA PHE A 18 0.24 -22.83 17.56
C PHE A 18 1.39 -23.22 16.61
N LEU A 19 2.24 -24.13 17.06
CA LEU A 19 3.42 -24.64 16.33
C LEU A 19 3.07 -25.99 15.69
N GLY A 20 3.44 -26.17 14.41
CA GLY A 20 3.42 -27.45 13.71
C GLY A 20 4.36 -27.40 12.51
N GLU A 21 5.39 -28.26 12.53
CA GLU A 21 6.56 -28.26 11.66
C GLU A 21 6.27 -28.69 10.21
N THR A 22 7.06 -28.14 9.27
CA THR A 22 7.07 -28.43 7.83
C THR A 22 8.08 -29.52 7.48
N LYS A 23 7.88 -30.23 6.34
CA LYS A 23 8.99 -30.69 5.49
C LYS A 23 8.66 -30.57 3.98
N PRO A 24 9.65 -30.22 3.12
CA PRO A 24 9.46 -29.86 1.72
C PRO A 24 9.84 -30.99 0.75
N ASN A 25 9.41 -30.91 -0.52
CA ASN A 25 10.09 -31.62 -1.63
C ASN A 25 10.00 -30.83 -2.96
N THR A 26 11.20 -30.47 -3.44
CA THR A 26 11.76 -30.32 -4.82
C THR A 26 10.86 -30.71 -6.00
N ALA A 27 10.66 -29.91 -7.06
CA ALA A 27 11.54 -29.23 -8.04
C ALA A 27 11.62 -29.99 -9.39
N ALA A 28 11.29 -29.31 -10.51
CA ALA A 28 11.91 -29.53 -11.82
C ALA A 28 11.54 -28.39 -12.80
N TYR A 29 12.58 -27.74 -13.32
CA TYR A 29 12.61 -26.72 -14.38
C TYR A 29 12.42 -27.35 -15.77
N ILE A 30 11.76 -26.63 -16.70
CA ILE A 30 12.00 -26.78 -18.14
C ILE A 30 12.15 -25.39 -18.76
N ASP A 31 13.32 -25.18 -19.36
CA ASP A 31 13.78 -24.04 -20.15
C ASP A 31 13.37 -24.25 -21.62
N VAL A 32 12.72 -23.27 -22.25
CA VAL A 32 12.77 -23.10 -23.71
C VAL A 32 12.74 -21.62 -24.07
N ARG A 33 13.86 -21.20 -24.66
CA ARG A 33 14.12 -19.90 -25.28
C ARG A 33 13.26 -19.62 -26.52
N GLU A 34 13.04 -18.32 -26.70
CA GLU A 34 12.94 -17.54 -27.94
C GLU A 34 11.85 -17.90 -28.97
N GLU A 35 10.89 -16.97 -29.12
CA GLU A 35 10.64 -16.37 -30.43
C GLU A 35 10.01 -14.96 -30.29
N ARG A 36 10.81 -13.95 -30.63
CA ARG A 36 10.35 -12.59 -30.91
C ARG A 36 9.81 -12.56 -32.34
N ARG A 37 8.56 -12.12 -32.55
CA ARG A 37 8.21 -11.34 -33.74
C ARG A 37 6.93 -10.52 -33.59
N GLN A 38 7.04 -9.32 -34.17
CA GLN A 38 6.14 -8.17 -34.20
C GLN A 38 4.81 -8.46 -34.92
N VAL A 39 3.72 -7.85 -34.45
CA VAL A 39 2.54 -7.47 -35.27
C VAL A 39 1.96 -6.19 -34.63
N SER A 40 2.28 -5.01 -35.15
CA SER A 40 1.60 -4.28 -36.24
C SER A 40 0.27 -3.64 -35.82
N THR A 41 0.28 -2.31 -35.88
CA THR A 41 -0.81 -1.37 -35.71
C THR A 41 -1.78 -1.41 -36.90
N THR A 42 -3.08 -1.55 -36.64
CA THR A 42 -4.12 -1.22 -37.64
C THR A 42 -5.23 -0.40 -37.02
N LYS A 43 -5.55 0.72 -37.69
CA LYS A 43 -6.56 1.72 -37.33
C LYS A 43 -7.94 1.41 -37.94
N SER A 44 -8.99 1.63 -37.14
CA SER A 44 -10.37 2.11 -37.46
C SER A 44 -11.26 1.20 -38.33
N PRO A 45 -12.60 1.45 -38.49
CA PRO A 45 -13.50 2.54 -38.03
C PRO A 45 -14.74 1.97 -37.26
N THR A 46 -15.79 2.65 -36.78
CA THR A 46 -16.70 3.66 -37.33
C THR A 46 -17.52 4.28 -36.18
N ARG A 47 -17.73 5.61 -36.26
CA ARG A 47 -18.67 6.38 -35.43
C ARG A 47 -20.02 6.39 -36.13
N LEU A 48 -21.09 5.81 -35.56
CA LEU A 48 -22.51 6.13 -35.81
C LEU A 48 -23.44 5.08 -35.14
N ALA A 49 -23.46 5.03 -33.80
CA ALA A 49 -24.48 4.28 -33.04
C ALA A 49 -24.71 4.79 -31.60
N TYR A 50 -24.10 5.91 -31.19
CA TYR A 50 -23.97 6.30 -29.78
C TYR A 50 -24.80 7.52 -29.34
N ALA A 51 -25.89 7.86 -30.04
CA ALA A 51 -26.66 9.06 -29.68
C ALA A 51 -27.75 8.81 -28.62
N GLY A 52 -28.33 7.60 -28.54
CA GLY A 52 -29.40 7.28 -27.57
C GLY A 52 -28.91 6.83 -26.19
N SER A 53 -27.67 6.33 -26.10
CA SER A 53 -27.08 5.80 -24.86
C SER A 53 -26.35 6.87 -24.02
N LEU A 54 -26.13 8.07 -24.57
CA LEU A 54 -25.24 9.07 -23.95
C LEU A 54 -25.91 9.80 -22.77
N ILE A 55 -27.24 9.96 -22.78
CA ILE A 55 -27.98 10.73 -21.77
C ILE A 55 -28.10 9.95 -20.44
N LEU A 56 -28.09 8.62 -20.47
CA LEU A 56 -28.09 7.80 -19.26
C LEU A 56 -26.68 7.65 -18.66
N TYR A 57 -25.63 7.77 -19.48
CA TYR A 57 -24.23 7.68 -19.06
C TYR A 57 -23.74 8.94 -18.32
N LEU A 58 -24.31 10.11 -18.64
CA LEU A 58 -23.88 11.39 -18.07
C LEU A 58 -24.40 11.65 -16.64
N LEU A 59 -25.35 10.85 -16.14
CA LEU A 59 -25.93 11.01 -14.79
C LEU A 59 -25.18 10.25 -13.68
N PHE A 60 -24.12 9.49 -14.02
CA PHE A 60 -23.38 8.66 -13.06
C PHE A 60 -21.85 8.74 -13.19
N ALA A 61 -21.32 9.85 -13.69
CA ALA A 61 -19.87 10.09 -13.65
C ALA A 61 -19.46 10.53 -12.23
N HIS A 62 -19.25 9.57 -11.34
CA HIS A 62 -18.56 9.81 -10.07
C HIS A 62 -17.05 9.65 -10.24
N ASP A 63 -16.29 10.59 -9.69
CA ASP A 63 -14.85 10.47 -9.51
C ASP A 63 -14.54 9.22 -8.66
N CYS A 64 -13.97 8.20 -9.31
CA CYS A 64 -13.66 6.93 -8.70
C CYS A 64 -12.28 6.99 -8.04
N LEU A 65 -12.25 7.20 -6.73
CA LEU A 65 -11.04 7.02 -5.91
C LEU A 65 -11.09 5.75 -5.05
N ALA A 66 -12.19 4.98 -5.08
CA ALA A 66 -12.32 3.66 -4.44
C ALA A 66 -13.47 2.87 -5.06
N SER A 67 -13.26 1.59 -5.38
CA SER A 67 -14.33 0.70 -5.87
C SER A 67 -14.90 -0.13 -4.72
N ALA A 68 -16.15 0.18 -4.36
CA ALA A 68 -16.92 -0.42 -3.30
C ALA A 68 -18.39 -0.54 -3.74
N PRO A 69 -19.19 -1.45 -3.17
CA PRO A 69 -20.62 -1.49 -3.44
C PRO A 69 -21.27 -0.16 -3.02
N GLN A 70 -22.21 0.33 -3.85
CA GLN A 70 -22.99 1.52 -3.55
C GLN A 70 -24.43 1.16 -3.15
N ALA A 71 -25.00 1.93 -2.23
CA ALA A 71 -26.39 1.74 -1.82
C ALA A 71 -27.32 1.91 -3.04
N TRP A 72 -28.27 1.00 -3.19
CA TRP A 72 -29.24 0.98 -4.31
C TRP A 72 -28.63 0.78 -5.71
N GLN A 73 -27.37 0.36 -5.79
CA GLN A 73 -26.75 -0.01 -7.06
C GLN A 73 -27.38 -1.31 -7.59
N MET A 74 -27.89 -1.27 -8.82
CA MET A 74 -28.50 -2.44 -9.48
C MET A 74 -27.56 -3.16 -10.45
N LEU A 75 -26.53 -2.47 -10.95
CA LEU A 75 -25.57 -2.99 -11.92
C LEU A 75 -24.25 -3.38 -11.24
N LEU A 76 -23.34 -3.96 -12.02
CA LEU A 76 -22.00 -4.33 -11.57
C LEU A 76 -21.21 -3.09 -11.08
N GLN A 77 -20.22 -3.33 -10.20
CA GLN A 77 -19.26 -2.31 -9.77
C GLN A 77 -18.47 -1.76 -10.95
N THR A 78 -18.01 -0.51 -10.88
CA THR A 78 -17.21 0.08 -11.95
C THR A 78 -15.97 -0.78 -12.25
N PRO A 79 -15.73 -1.16 -13.52
CA PRO A 79 -14.61 -2.01 -13.88
C PRO A 79 -13.29 -1.25 -13.70
N ALA A 80 -12.29 -1.94 -13.18
CA ALA A 80 -10.97 -1.39 -12.87
C ALA A 80 -9.80 -2.23 -13.38
N SER A 81 -10.09 -3.27 -14.16
CA SER A 81 -9.10 -4.06 -14.88
C SER A 81 -9.56 -4.28 -16.34
N PRO A 82 -8.63 -4.51 -17.29
CA PRO A 82 -8.99 -4.82 -18.67
C PRO A 82 -9.91 -6.04 -18.79
N LEU A 83 -9.72 -7.04 -17.92
CA LEU A 83 -10.58 -8.23 -17.88
C LEU A 83 -12.00 -7.86 -17.45
N MET A 84 -12.16 -7.02 -16.43
CA MET A 84 -13.49 -6.64 -15.95
C MET A 84 -14.23 -5.72 -16.94
N GLU A 85 -13.50 -4.92 -17.72
CA GLU A 85 -14.08 -4.14 -18.83
C GLU A 85 -14.71 -5.06 -19.88
N GLU A 86 -13.98 -6.08 -20.35
CA GLU A 86 -14.50 -7.07 -21.30
C GLU A 86 -15.68 -7.88 -20.72
N LEU A 87 -15.60 -8.26 -19.43
CA LEU A 87 -16.70 -8.94 -18.74
C LEU A 87 -17.93 -8.04 -18.60
N HIS A 88 -17.77 -6.74 -18.36
CA HIS A 88 -18.85 -5.77 -18.32
C HIS A 88 -19.56 -5.65 -19.67
N GLU A 89 -18.79 -5.53 -20.76
CA GLU A 89 -19.35 -5.44 -22.11
C GLU A 89 -20.11 -6.72 -22.48
N PHE A 90 -19.53 -7.88 -22.18
CA PHE A 90 -20.18 -9.16 -22.43
C PHE A 90 -21.44 -9.35 -21.57
N HIS A 91 -21.41 -8.94 -20.31
CA HIS A 91 -22.60 -8.93 -19.44
C HIS A 91 -23.72 -8.08 -20.04
N ASN A 92 -23.43 -6.85 -20.47
CA ASN A 92 -24.43 -5.96 -21.06
C ASN A 92 -24.98 -6.52 -22.37
N PHE A 93 -24.13 -7.13 -23.19
CA PHE A 93 -24.54 -7.83 -24.41
C PHE A 93 -25.52 -8.98 -24.12
N LEU A 94 -25.22 -9.82 -23.12
CA LEU A 94 -26.12 -10.90 -22.68
C LEU A 94 -27.42 -10.38 -22.08
N LEU A 95 -27.36 -9.28 -21.33
CA LEU A 95 -28.55 -8.64 -20.76
C LEU A 95 -29.48 -8.12 -21.86
N LEU A 96 -28.95 -7.54 -22.93
CA LEU A 96 -29.74 -7.11 -24.09
C LEU A 96 -30.43 -8.30 -24.78
N ILE A 97 -29.71 -9.39 -25.05
CA ILE A 97 -30.28 -10.58 -25.70
C ILE A 97 -31.36 -11.22 -24.83
N SER A 98 -31.03 -11.52 -23.57
CA SER A 98 -31.97 -12.14 -22.63
C SER A 98 -33.18 -11.25 -22.35
N GLY A 99 -32.98 -9.95 -22.17
CA GLY A 99 -34.06 -8.97 -22.03
C GLY A 99 -34.98 -8.94 -23.25
N GLY A 100 -34.42 -9.02 -24.46
CA GLY A 100 -35.19 -9.14 -25.70
C GLY A 100 -36.01 -10.44 -25.78
N ILE A 101 -35.43 -11.57 -25.40
CA ILE A 101 -36.13 -12.88 -25.36
C ILE A 101 -37.26 -12.84 -24.33
N VAL A 102 -37.00 -12.34 -23.12
CA VAL A 102 -38.00 -12.21 -22.06
C VAL A 102 -39.14 -11.28 -22.51
N ALA A 103 -38.82 -10.13 -23.13
CA ALA A 103 -39.82 -9.22 -23.66
C ALA A 103 -40.68 -9.87 -24.76
N PHE A 104 -40.06 -10.62 -25.67
CA PHE A 104 -40.77 -11.35 -26.72
C PHE A 104 -41.74 -12.39 -26.13
N ILE A 105 -41.27 -13.22 -25.20
CA ILE A 105 -42.11 -14.22 -24.52
C ILE A 105 -43.24 -13.53 -23.74
N PHE A 106 -42.93 -12.43 -23.05
CA PHE A 106 -43.91 -11.66 -22.30
C PHE A 106 -45.02 -11.09 -23.19
N VAL A 107 -44.66 -10.52 -24.35
CA VAL A 107 -45.64 -10.01 -25.32
C VAL A 107 -46.50 -11.14 -25.89
N LEU A 108 -45.91 -12.29 -26.21
CA LEU A 108 -46.68 -13.45 -26.68
C LEU A 108 -47.65 -13.98 -25.62
N LEU A 109 -47.21 -14.10 -24.37
CA LEU A 109 -48.08 -14.51 -23.26
C LEU A 109 -49.20 -13.51 -23.04
N MET A 110 -48.89 -12.22 -23.05
CA MET A 110 -49.89 -11.16 -22.94
C MET A 110 -50.89 -11.22 -24.11
N TYR A 111 -50.41 -11.43 -25.34
CA TYR A 111 -51.26 -11.64 -26.50
C TYR A 111 -52.16 -12.85 -26.32
N VAL A 112 -51.63 -13.99 -25.83
CA VAL A 112 -52.43 -15.19 -25.58
C VAL A 112 -53.52 -14.94 -24.54
N CYS A 113 -53.17 -14.31 -23.42
CA CYS A 113 -54.11 -13.98 -22.35
C CYS A 113 -55.22 -13.03 -22.83
N LEU A 114 -54.89 -12.04 -23.67
CA LEU A 114 -55.86 -11.05 -24.15
C LEU A 114 -56.71 -11.55 -25.33
N ARG A 115 -56.11 -12.29 -26.26
CA ARG A 115 -56.78 -12.70 -27.50
C ARG A 115 -57.48 -14.05 -27.40
N PHE A 116 -56.92 -14.99 -26.64
CA PHE A 116 -57.37 -16.38 -26.57
C PHE A 116 -57.97 -16.78 -25.22
N ASN A 117 -58.36 -15.83 -24.36
CA ASN A 117 -59.18 -16.14 -23.19
C ASN A 117 -60.58 -16.62 -23.59
N ALA A 118 -61.26 -17.30 -22.66
CA ALA A 118 -62.56 -17.92 -22.88
C ALA A 118 -63.66 -16.96 -23.38
N LYS A 119 -63.57 -15.67 -23.05
CA LYS A 119 -64.52 -14.65 -23.51
C LYS A 119 -64.24 -14.20 -24.95
N ALA A 120 -62.97 -13.98 -25.30
CA ALA A 120 -62.56 -13.48 -26.62
C ALA A 120 -62.39 -14.58 -27.68
N ASN A 121 -62.23 -15.84 -27.27
CA ASN A 121 -62.08 -17.00 -28.14
C ASN A 121 -62.83 -18.24 -27.59
N PRO A 122 -64.17 -18.26 -27.63
CA PRO A 122 -64.97 -19.31 -27.02
C PRO A 122 -64.85 -20.69 -27.70
N ILE A 123 -64.44 -20.73 -28.98
CA ILE A 123 -64.22 -21.98 -29.74
C ILE A 123 -62.72 -22.07 -30.07
N PRO A 124 -61.95 -22.97 -29.44
CA PRO A 124 -60.52 -23.08 -29.69
C PRO A 124 -60.21 -23.71 -31.05
N ALA A 125 -59.11 -23.29 -31.67
CA ALA A 125 -58.54 -23.96 -32.83
C ALA A 125 -58.03 -25.37 -32.45
N LYS A 126 -58.00 -26.30 -33.42
CA LYS A 126 -57.72 -27.74 -33.18
C LYS A 126 -56.41 -28.25 -33.78
N PHE A 127 -55.49 -27.38 -34.21
CA PHE A 127 -54.18 -27.81 -34.69
C PHE A 127 -53.31 -28.30 -33.52
N SER A 128 -52.45 -29.29 -33.74
CA SER A 128 -51.60 -29.87 -32.70
C SER A 128 -50.09 -29.68 -32.93
N HIS A 129 -49.66 -29.43 -34.17
CA HIS A 129 -48.24 -29.28 -34.52
C HIS A 129 -48.08 -28.43 -35.77
N ASN A 130 -46.88 -27.87 -35.95
CA ASN A 130 -46.48 -27.18 -37.17
C ASN A 130 -44.97 -27.29 -37.33
N ILE A 131 -44.54 -28.19 -38.21
CA ILE A 131 -43.13 -28.52 -38.45
C ILE A 131 -42.30 -27.28 -38.78
N LEU A 132 -42.85 -26.34 -39.58
CA LEU A 132 -42.11 -25.13 -39.96
C LEU A 132 -41.79 -24.25 -38.75
N ILE A 133 -42.77 -24.03 -37.86
CA ILE A 133 -42.58 -23.22 -36.65
C ILE A 133 -41.64 -23.95 -35.67
N GLU A 134 -41.79 -25.27 -35.55
CA GLU A 134 -40.92 -26.12 -34.74
C GLU A 134 -39.45 -26.03 -35.16
N VAL A 135 -39.19 -26.06 -36.46
CA VAL A 135 -37.84 -25.86 -37.01
C VAL A 135 -37.33 -24.45 -36.72
N ILE A 136 -38.16 -23.42 -36.89
CA ILE A 136 -37.79 -22.02 -36.65
C ILE A 136 -37.38 -21.80 -35.19
N TRP A 137 -38.20 -22.19 -34.22
CA TRP A 137 -37.87 -22.00 -32.80
C TRP A 137 -36.75 -22.92 -32.30
N THR A 138 -36.33 -23.90 -33.08
CA THR A 138 -35.19 -24.76 -32.75
C THR A 138 -33.90 -24.16 -33.30
N ILE A 139 -33.92 -23.70 -34.55
CA ILE A 139 -32.75 -23.11 -35.22
C ILE A 139 -32.40 -21.74 -34.63
N ILE A 140 -33.40 -20.89 -34.34
CA ILE A 140 -33.14 -19.54 -33.81
C ILE A 140 -32.34 -19.56 -32.50
N PRO A 141 -32.72 -20.34 -31.45
CA PRO A 141 -31.92 -20.45 -30.23
C PRO A 141 -30.51 -20.96 -30.47
N ILE A 142 -30.32 -21.93 -31.38
CA ILE A 142 -28.99 -22.44 -31.73
C ILE A 142 -28.12 -21.31 -32.29
N ILE A 143 -28.65 -20.50 -33.22
CA ILE A 143 -27.92 -19.35 -33.78
C ILE A 143 -27.59 -18.33 -32.70
N ILE A 144 -28.53 -18.02 -31.80
CA ILE A 144 -28.30 -17.11 -30.67
C ILE A 144 -27.17 -17.62 -29.77
N LEU A 145 -27.16 -18.91 -29.44
CA LEU A 145 -26.09 -19.52 -28.63
C LEU A 145 -24.73 -19.44 -29.32
N VAL A 146 -24.66 -19.66 -30.64
CA VAL A 146 -23.41 -19.50 -31.41
C VAL A 146 -22.92 -18.05 -31.35
N ILE A 147 -23.81 -17.07 -31.52
CA ILE A 147 -23.48 -15.64 -31.42
C ILE A 147 -22.93 -15.28 -30.03
N ILE A 148 -23.46 -15.87 -28.97
CA ILE A 148 -22.98 -15.69 -27.59
C ILE A 148 -21.62 -16.37 -27.36
N ALA A 149 -21.44 -17.57 -27.90
CA ALA A 149 -20.26 -18.40 -27.62
C ALA A 149 -18.96 -17.79 -28.15
N VAL A 150 -18.98 -17.16 -29.33
CA VAL A 150 -17.78 -16.58 -29.96
C VAL A 150 -17.06 -15.53 -29.09
N PRO A 151 -17.71 -14.44 -28.63
CA PRO A 151 -17.08 -13.49 -27.72
C PRO A 151 -16.75 -14.12 -26.37
N SER A 152 -17.58 -15.04 -25.86
CA SER A 152 -17.32 -15.75 -24.59
C SER A 152 -15.98 -16.49 -24.60
N PHE A 153 -15.71 -17.29 -25.63
CA PHE A 153 -14.44 -18.02 -25.75
C PHE A 153 -13.23 -17.10 -25.96
N ARG A 154 -13.41 -15.92 -26.54
CA ARG A 154 -12.33 -14.93 -26.66
C ARG A 154 -11.97 -14.38 -25.28
N ILE A 155 -12.96 -14.01 -24.47
CA ILE A 155 -12.75 -13.47 -23.12
C ILE A 155 -12.17 -14.55 -22.20
N LEU A 156 -12.66 -15.79 -22.28
CA LEU A 156 -12.12 -16.91 -21.51
C LEU A 156 -10.62 -17.08 -21.75
N ARG A 157 -10.19 -17.09 -23.01
CA ARG A 157 -8.75 -17.17 -23.36
C ARG A 157 -7.95 -15.97 -22.88
N PHE A 158 -8.56 -14.78 -22.87
CA PHE A 158 -7.92 -13.58 -22.33
C PHE A 158 -7.72 -13.68 -20.82
N ALA A 159 -8.71 -14.22 -20.09
CA ALA A 159 -8.61 -14.44 -18.65
C ALA A 159 -7.54 -15.48 -18.28
N GLU A 160 -7.47 -16.59 -19.04
CA GLU A 160 -6.54 -17.70 -18.74
C GLU A 160 -5.10 -17.42 -19.17
N LYS A 161 -4.88 -16.63 -20.23
CA LYS A 161 -3.53 -16.35 -20.72
C LYS A 161 -2.85 -15.28 -19.87
N ILE A 162 -1.97 -15.71 -18.96
CA ILE A 162 -1.17 -14.81 -18.14
C ILE A 162 -0.16 -14.04 -19.03
N PRO A 163 -0.19 -12.70 -19.04
CA PRO A 163 0.77 -11.86 -19.76
C PRO A 163 2.13 -11.82 -19.03
N GLU A 164 3.08 -11.03 -19.53
CA GLU A 164 4.30 -10.73 -18.75
C GLU A 164 3.92 -10.08 -17.42
N ILE A 165 4.50 -10.60 -16.34
CA ILE A 165 4.17 -10.23 -14.97
C ILE A 165 5.19 -9.23 -14.43
N ASP A 166 4.71 -8.20 -13.74
CA ASP A 166 5.55 -7.21 -13.07
C ASP A 166 5.74 -7.54 -11.58
N MET A 167 4.76 -8.24 -10.98
CA MET A 167 4.76 -8.62 -9.57
C MET A 167 3.93 -9.88 -9.32
N THR A 168 4.38 -10.71 -8.37
CA THR A 168 3.61 -11.84 -7.85
C THR A 168 3.15 -11.58 -6.43
N VAL A 169 1.90 -11.96 -6.12
CA VAL A 169 1.35 -11.99 -4.76
C VAL A 169 0.79 -13.38 -4.52
N LYS A 170 1.29 -14.07 -3.50
CA LYS A 170 0.68 -15.30 -3.02
C LYS A 170 -0.35 -14.98 -1.94
N VAL A 171 -1.51 -15.58 -2.06
CA VAL A 171 -2.68 -15.41 -1.19
C VAL A 171 -2.99 -16.76 -0.58
N VAL A 172 -3.07 -16.82 0.74
CA VAL A 172 -3.43 -18.02 1.49
C VAL A 172 -4.66 -17.73 2.34
N GLY A 173 -5.75 -18.45 2.09
CA GLY A 173 -6.96 -18.39 2.92
C GLY A 173 -6.81 -19.22 4.20
N TYR A 174 -7.24 -18.65 5.32
CA TYR A 174 -7.37 -19.31 6.62
C TYR A 174 -8.72 -18.97 7.26
N GLN A 175 -9.20 -19.77 8.21
CA GLN A 175 -10.37 -19.50 9.04
C GLN A 175 -10.03 -18.47 10.13
N TRP A 176 -10.46 -17.21 10.07
CA TRP A 176 -11.18 -16.50 9.00
C TRP A 176 -10.45 -15.18 8.71
N TYR A 177 -9.36 -15.28 7.95
CA TYR A 177 -8.50 -14.18 7.55
C TYR A 177 -7.69 -14.56 6.30
N TRP A 178 -7.00 -13.59 5.71
CA TRP A 178 -6.13 -13.83 4.56
C TRP A 178 -4.67 -13.58 4.94
N HIS A 179 -3.78 -14.46 4.50
CA HIS A 179 -2.34 -14.28 4.64
C HIS A 179 -1.73 -14.03 3.26
N TYR A 180 -0.90 -13.00 3.15
CA TYR A 180 -0.32 -12.56 1.89
C TYR A 180 1.20 -12.65 1.93
N ILE A 181 1.77 -13.10 0.82
CA ILE A 181 3.23 -13.26 0.64
C ILE A 181 3.62 -12.58 -0.67
N TYR A 182 4.62 -11.72 -0.64
CA TYR A 182 5.21 -11.10 -1.83
C TYR A 182 6.56 -11.76 -2.13
N PRO A 183 6.57 -12.88 -2.89
CA PRO A 183 7.77 -13.69 -3.09
C PRO A 183 8.90 -12.92 -3.80
N ASP A 184 8.54 -12.02 -4.72
CA ASP A 184 9.49 -11.21 -5.49
C ASP A 184 10.10 -10.06 -4.67
N HIS A 185 9.70 -9.92 -3.40
CA HIS A 185 10.07 -8.81 -2.52
C HIS A 185 10.58 -9.29 -1.16
N ASP A 186 11.56 -10.20 -1.15
CA ASP A 186 12.15 -10.83 0.05
C ASP A 186 11.16 -11.66 0.88
N ASN A 187 10.10 -12.19 0.26
CA ASN A 187 9.01 -12.86 0.98
C ASN A 187 8.47 -11.98 2.12
N ILE A 188 8.07 -10.74 1.82
CA ILE A 188 7.26 -9.98 2.79
C ILE A 188 5.98 -10.76 3.03
N GLU A 189 5.66 -11.03 4.29
CA GLU A 189 4.47 -11.77 4.68
C GLU A 189 3.69 -11.01 5.75
N PHE A 190 2.37 -11.07 5.68
CA PHE A 190 1.49 -10.48 6.69
C PHE A 190 0.11 -11.09 6.65
N ASP A 191 -0.59 -10.98 7.77
CA ASP A 191 -1.99 -11.36 7.91
C ASP A 191 -2.89 -10.13 7.74
N SER A 192 -4.10 -10.37 7.24
CA SER A 192 -5.11 -9.35 6.99
C SER A 192 -6.43 -9.78 7.64
N TYR A 193 -6.81 -9.05 8.68
CA TYR A 193 -8.01 -9.27 9.48
C TYR A 193 -9.02 -8.14 9.26
N LEU A 194 -10.31 -8.47 9.39
CA LEU A 194 -11.39 -7.50 9.41
C LEU A 194 -11.21 -6.49 10.56
N ILE A 195 -11.36 -5.19 10.27
CA ILE A 195 -11.49 -4.17 11.31
C ILE A 195 -12.88 -4.23 11.94
N THR A 196 -12.94 -4.32 13.28
CA THR A 196 -14.21 -4.31 14.02
C THR A 196 -14.87 -2.93 14.02
N ASP A 197 -16.19 -2.89 14.16
CA ASP A 197 -17.00 -1.66 14.17
C ASP A 197 -16.48 -0.59 15.16
N GLU A 198 -15.96 -1.03 16.31
CA GLU A 198 -15.38 -0.15 17.35
C GLU A 198 -14.08 0.55 16.91
N ASN A 199 -13.31 -0.08 16.02
CA ASN A 199 -12.00 0.40 15.56
C ASN A 199 -12.07 1.05 14.17
N LEU A 200 -13.25 1.09 13.55
CA LEU A 200 -13.46 1.69 12.23
C LEU A 200 -13.29 3.21 12.29
N LYS A 201 -12.41 3.74 11.44
CA LYS A 201 -12.20 5.19 11.31
C LYS A 201 -13.24 5.81 10.38
N PRO A 202 -13.52 7.12 10.53
CA PRO A 202 -14.38 7.84 9.59
C PRO A 202 -13.93 7.64 8.13
N GLY A 203 -14.85 7.23 7.25
CA GLY A 203 -14.60 6.97 5.83
C GLY A 203 -14.31 5.51 5.47
N GLN A 204 -13.96 4.66 6.44
CA GLN A 204 -13.76 3.23 6.20
C GLN A 204 -15.09 2.47 6.04
N LYS A 205 -15.07 1.34 5.33
CA LYS A 205 -16.27 0.56 5.01
C LYS A 205 -16.45 -0.62 5.96
N ARG A 206 -17.59 -0.66 6.65
CA ARG A 206 -17.97 -1.78 7.53
C ARG A 206 -17.95 -3.10 6.77
N LEU A 207 -17.41 -4.16 7.38
CA LEU A 207 -17.30 -5.51 6.80
C LEU A 207 -16.44 -5.65 5.53
N LEU A 208 -15.80 -4.58 5.08
CA LEU A 208 -14.92 -4.58 3.90
C LEU A 208 -13.50 -4.14 4.23
N GLU A 209 -13.34 -3.30 5.25
CA GLU A 209 -12.03 -2.78 5.65
C GLU A 209 -11.22 -3.80 6.45
N VAL A 210 -9.90 -3.79 6.23
CA VAL A 210 -8.92 -4.66 6.91
C VAL A 210 -7.83 -3.85 7.58
N ASP A 211 -7.16 -4.47 8.56
CA ASP A 211 -6.01 -3.88 9.26
C ASP A 211 -4.80 -3.69 8.33
N ASN A 212 -4.57 -4.66 7.44
CA ASN A 212 -3.45 -4.74 6.52
C ASN A 212 -3.96 -5.03 5.11
N ARG A 213 -3.81 -4.06 4.19
CA ARG A 213 -4.27 -4.19 2.79
C ARG A 213 -3.19 -4.82 1.92
N ILE A 214 -3.61 -5.47 0.82
CA ILE A 214 -2.69 -5.77 -0.28
C ILE A 214 -2.33 -4.44 -0.93
N ILE A 215 -1.04 -4.24 -1.16
CA ILE A 215 -0.50 -3.02 -1.71
C ILE A 215 0.09 -3.29 -3.11
N ILE A 216 -0.38 -2.54 -4.11
CA ILE A 216 -0.01 -2.73 -5.53
C ILE A 216 0.29 -1.36 -6.17
N PRO A 217 1.37 -1.19 -6.94
CA PRO A 217 1.57 0.05 -7.68
C PRO A 217 0.66 0.14 -8.91
N GLU A 218 0.25 1.35 -9.28
CA GLU A 218 -0.54 1.57 -10.49
C GLU A 218 0.17 1.08 -11.76
N ASN A 219 -0.61 0.66 -12.75
CA ASN A 219 -0.14 0.12 -14.03
C ASN A 219 0.73 -1.14 -13.95
N THR A 220 0.73 -1.82 -12.80
CA THR A 220 1.43 -3.09 -12.58
C THR A 220 0.55 -4.26 -12.99
N THR A 221 1.13 -5.21 -13.71
CA THR A 221 0.52 -6.50 -14.05
C THR A 221 0.85 -7.50 -12.95
N VAL A 222 -0.14 -7.87 -12.15
CA VAL A 222 0.04 -8.70 -10.96
C VAL A 222 -0.48 -10.10 -11.22
N LYS A 223 0.34 -11.10 -10.90
CA LYS A 223 -0.07 -12.51 -10.82
C LYS A 223 -0.39 -12.86 -9.37
N PHE A 224 -1.58 -13.39 -9.14
CA PHE A 224 -1.98 -13.93 -7.86
C PHE A 224 -1.83 -15.44 -7.84
N LEU A 225 -1.15 -15.97 -6.82
CA LEU A 225 -1.05 -17.40 -6.53
C LEU A 225 -1.92 -17.71 -5.33
N ILE A 226 -3.06 -18.37 -5.53
CA ILE A 226 -4.13 -18.48 -4.53
C ILE A 226 -4.24 -19.93 -4.05
N THR A 227 -4.20 -20.11 -2.73
CA THR A 227 -4.32 -21.41 -2.06
C THR A 227 -4.92 -21.22 -0.67
N ALA A 228 -5.13 -22.29 0.09
CA ALA A 228 -5.63 -22.23 1.46
C ALA A 228 -4.81 -23.14 2.39
N GLY A 229 -4.76 -22.79 3.66
CA GLY A 229 -4.09 -23.59 4.69
C GLY A 229 -5.00 -24.54 5.47
N ASP A 230 -6.32 -24.38 5.37
CA ASP A 230 -7.31 -25.17 6.12
C ASP A 230 -8.45 -25.72 5.26
N VAL A 231 -9.52 -24.95 5.04
CA VAL A 231 -10.70 -25.29 4.24
C VAL A 231 -10.70 -24.54 2.92
N ILE A 232 -11.68 -24.80 2.07
CA ILE A 232 -11.82 -24.05 0.82
C ILE A 232 -12.32 -22.62 1.13
N HIS A 233 -11.68 -21.64 0.49
CA HIS A 233 -12.13 -20.24 0.45
C HIS A 233 -12.19 -19.80 -1.02
N SER A 234 -12.59 -18.55 -1.30
CA SER A 234 -12.52 -18.01 -2.66
C SER A 234 -12.12 -16.54 -2.62
N PHE A 235 -11.01 -16.23 -3.29
CA PHE A 235 -10.46 -14.88 -3.36
C PHE A 235 -11.18 -14.12 -4.48
N ALA A 236 -12.06 -13.20 -4.11
CA ALA A 236 -12.91 -12.49 -5.06
C ALA A 236 -12.87 -10.98 -4.87
N VAL A 237 -12.53 -10.26 -5.93
CA VAL A 237 -12.49 -8.79 -5.99
C VAL A 237 -13.28 -8.35 -7.24
N PRO A 238 -14.57 -7.99 -7.09
CA PRO A 238 -15.48 -7.84 -8.23
C PRO A 238 -15.02 -6.78 -9.24
N ALA A 239 -14.58 -5.61 -8.78
CA ALA A 239 -14.09 -4.54 -9.65
C ALA A 239 -12.90 -4.93 -10.54
N LEU A 240 -12.15 -5.97 -10.15
CA LEU A 240 -11.00 -6.48 -10.89
C LEU A 240 -11.32 -7.70 -11.76
N GLY A 241 -12.54 -8.22 -11.69
CA GLY A 241 -12.95 -9.45 -12.39
C GLY A 241 -12.28 -10.70 -11.82
N ILE A 242 -11.78 -10.64 -10.58
CA ILE A 242 -11.12 -11.78 -9.93
C ILE A 242 -12.15 -12.54 -9.11
N LYS A 243 -12.27 -13.84 -9.35
CA LYS A 243 -12.91 -14.81 -8.46
C LYS A 243 -12.29 -16.18 -8.71
N ILE A 244 -11.55 -16.69 -7.73
CA ILE A 244 -10.91 -18.00 -7.86
C ILE A 244 -10.75 -18.65 -6.50
N ASP A 245 -10.98 -19.97 -6.47
CA ASP A 245 -11.02 -20.71 -5.23
C ASP A 245 -9.61 -20.96 -4.69
N ALA A 246 -9.49 -20.74 -3.38
CA ALA A 246 -8.35 -21.07 -2.56
C ALA A 246 -8.57 -22.48 -2.02
N VAL A 247 -7.95 -23.48 -2.66
CA VAL A 247 -8.15 -24.90 -2.33
C VAL A 247 -6.90 -25.43 -1.62
N PRO A 248 -7.03 -26.03 -0.42
CA PRO A 248 -5.91 -26.65 0.27
C PRO A 248 -5.24 -27.73 -0.59
N GLY A 249 -3.91 -27.72 -0.64
CA GLY A 249 -3.13 -28.68 -1.44
C GLY A 249 -3.02 -28.38 -2.93
N ARG A 250 -3.60 -27.26 -3.42
CA ARG A 250 -3.46 -26.78 -4.80
C ARG A 250 -3.16 -25.28 -4.82
N ILE A 251 -2.29 -24.86 -5.74
CA ILE A 251 -2.09 -23.43 -6.05
C ILE A 251 -2.83 -23.14 -7.35
N ASN A 252 -3.82 -22.27 -7.28
CA ASN A 252 -4.45 -21.69 -8.45
C ASN A 252 -3.76 -20.37 -8.80
N GLU A 253 -3.83 -19.98 -10.07
CA GLU A 253 -3.25 -18.72 -10.53
C GLU A 253 -4.27 -17.90 -11.30
N THR A 254 -4.17 -16.59 -11.15
CA THR A 254 -4.93 -15.60 -11.92
C THR A 254 -4.09 -14.35 -12.05
N TRP A 255 -4.49 -13.43 -12.92
CA TRP A 255 -3.77 -12.18 -13.12
C TRP A 255 -4.74 -11.02 -13.22
N THR A 256 -4.23 -9.82 -12.93
CA THR A 256 -4.95 -8.58 -13.21
C THR A 256 -3.97 -7.46 -13.50
N LYS A 257 -4.45 -6.42 -14.16
CA LYS A 257 -3.73 -5.16 -14.32
C LYS A 257 -4.62 -4.03 -13.82
N ILE A 258 -4.11 -3.24 -12.88
CA ILE A 258 -4.88 -2.17 -12.25
C ILE A 258 -4.25 -0.83 -12.60
N SER A 259 -4.96 0.01 -13.35
CA SER A 259 -4.45 1.28 -13.88
C SER A 259 -4.88 2.49 -13.05
N LYS A 260 -5.96 2.36 -12.28
CA LYS A 260 -6.53 3.46 -11.48
C LYS A 260 -6.13 3.31 -10.02
N LYS A 261 -5.81 4.44 -9.40
CA LYS A 261 -5.55 4.52 -7.95
C LYS A 261 -6.84 4.38 -7.16
N GLY A 262 -6.70 3.83 -5.95
CA GLY A 262 -7.79 3.68 -5.02
C GLY A 262 -7.76 2.36 -4.29
N VAL A 263 -8.79 2.14 -3.47
CA VAL A 263 -8.99 0.88 -2.74
C VAL A 263 -10.07 0.07 -3.44
N TYR A 264 -9.78 -1.19 -3.73
CA TYR A 264 -10.68 -2.17 -4.34
C TYR A 264 -11.03 -3.23 -3.31
N TYR A 265 -12.32 -3.32 -2.99
CA TYR A 265 -12.81 -4.24 -1.97
C TYR A 265 -13.30 -5.55 -2.58
N GLY A 266 -13.12 -6.62 -1.81
CA GLY A 266 -13.56 -7.97 -2.10
C GLY A 266 -13.99 -8.71 -0.83
N GLN A 267 -14.56 -9.89 -0.99
CA GLN A 267 -14.97 -10.75 0.11
C GLN A 267 -14.75 -12.22 -0.25
N CYS A 268 -14.62 -13.08 0.77
CA CYS A 268 -14.63 -14.52 0.55
C CYS A 268 -15.93 -14.95 -0.14
N SER A 269 -15.81 -15.71 -1.23
CA SER A 269 -16.95 -16.11 -2.07
C SER A 269 -17.22 -17.62 -2.10
N GLU A 270 -16.63 -18.37 -1.15
CA GLU A 270 -16.89 -19.79 -0.94
C GLU A 270 -17.08 -20.08 0.55
N LEU A 271 -18.12 -20.84 0.91
CA LEU A 271 -18.55 -21.01 2.29
C LEU A 271 -17.48 -21.72 3.14
N CYS A 272 -16.89 -21.00 4.10
CA CYS A 272 -15.73 -21.47 4.87
C CYS A 272 -15.96 -21.55 6.41
N GLY A 273 -17.20 -21.50 6.86
CA GLY A 273 -17.59 -21.67 8.28
C GLY A 273 -18.28 -20.46 8.91
N ILE A 274 -18.30 -20.40 10.24
CA ILE A 274 -19.14 -19.44 11.00
C ILE A 274 -18.84 -17.97 10.67
N ASN A 275 -17.57 -17.63 10.42
CA ASN A 275 -17.17 -16.25 10.10
C ASN A 275 -16.92 -16.05 8.59
N HIS A 276 -17.55 -16.84 7.72
CA HIS A 276 -17.42 -16.72 6.27
C HIS A 276 -17.62 -15.29 5.74
N ALA A 277 -18.59 -14.56 6.28
CA ALA A 277 -18.89 -13.18 5.88
C ALA A 277 -17.90 -12.12 6.42
N PHE A 278 -16.95 -12.51 7.28
CA PHE A 278 -16.12 -11.59 8.08
C PHE A 278 -14.62 -11.68 7.76
N MET A 279 -14.27 -12.15 6.55
CA MET A 279 -12.88 -12.17 6.06
C MET A 279 -12.75 -11.44 4.71
N PRO A 280 -12.88 -10.10 4.71
CA PRO A 280 -12.84 -9.31 3.49
C PRO A 280 -11.44 -9.21 2.90
N ILE A 281 -11.39 -8.67 1.69
CA ILE A 281 -10.18 -8.41 0.92
C ILE A 281 -10.17 -6.91 0.61
N ALA A 282 -9.02 -6.26 0.78
CA ALA A 282 -8.84 -4.89 0.32
C ALA A 282 -7.48 -4.77 -0.38
N ILE A 283 -7.53 -4.29 -1.62
CA ILE A 283 -6.37 -4.03 -2.46
C ILE A 283 -6.27 -2.52 -2.63
N GLU A 284 -5.18 -1.93 -2.15
CA GLU A 284 -4.88 -0.52 -2.33
C GLU A 284 -3.85 -0.34 -3.46
N VAL A 285 -4.28 0.43 -4.46
CA VAL A 285 -3.45 0.85 -5.59
C VAL A 285 -3.03 2.28 -5.37
N THR A 286 -1.72 2.50 -5.30
CA THR A 286 -1.17 3.86 -5.23
C THR A 286 -0.29 4.15 -6.42
N HIS A 287 0.14 5.41 -6.51
CA HIS A 287 1.04 5.84 -7.56
C HIS A 287 2.27 4.95 -7.60
N MET A 288 2.65 4.57 -8.82
CA MET A 288 4.05 4.42 -9.13
C MET A 288 4.63 5.82 -9.01
N VAL A 289 5.00 6.21 -7.79
CA VAL A 289 5.97 7.28 -7.66
C VAL A 289 7.20 6.73 -8.37
N HIS A 290 7.46 7.19 -9.60
CA HIS A 290 8.84 7.40 -10.00
C HIS A 290 9.39 8.25 -8.89
N SER A 291 10.02 7.58 -7.94
CA SER A 291 10.42 8.17 -6.68
C SER A 291 11.55 9.14 -7.03
N ASN A 292 11.18 10.37 -7.38
CA ASN A 292 12.08 11.52 -7.27
C ASN A 292 12.48 11.74 -5.80
N ASN A 293 11.87 11.02 -4.86
CA ASN A 293 12.55 10.55 -3.65
C ASN A 293 13.44 9.35 -3.97
N HIS A 294 14.74 9.60 -4.21
CA HIS A 294 15.76 8.58 -4.37
C HIS A 294 16.07 7.80 -3.08
N TYR A 295 15.04 7.22 -2.46
CA TYR A 295 15.15 6.16 -1.47
C TYR A 295 14.50 4.88 -1.94
N PRO A 296 15.03 4.25 -3.01
CA PRO A 296 14.52 2.96 -3.46
C PRO A 296 14.80 1.82 -2.45
N HIS A 297 15.61 2.06 -1.42
CA HIS A 297 15.93 1.06 -0.40
C HIS A 297 15.71 1.62 1.01
N ILE A 298 15.01 0.87 1.86
CA ILE A 298 14.99 1.07 3.32
C ILE A 298 16.43 0.97 3.87
N TYR A 299 17.18 0.02 3.31
CA TYR A 299 18.55 -0.29 3.67
C TYR A 299 19.52 0.25 2.61
N PRO A 300 20.48 1.14 2.94
CA PRO A 300 21.51 1.54 2.00
C PRO A 300 22.32 0.30 1.57
N LYS A 301 22.45 0.10 0.25
CA LYS A 301 23.16 -1.04 -0.37
C LYS A 301 22.78 -2.44 0.20
N GLN A 302 21.53 -2.61 0.66
CA GLN A 302 21.02 -3.88 1.24
C GLN A 302 21.71 -4.34 2.53
N VAL A 303 22.42 -3.46 3.25
CA VAL A 303 22.98 -3.78 4.56
C VAL A 303 21.86 -3.77 5.60
N LYS A 304 21.44 -4.96 6.07
CA LYS A 304 20.31 -5.14 7.02
C LYS A 304 20.44 -4.43 8.36
N GLU A 305 21.63 -3.93 8.67
CA GLU A 305 21.92 -3.23 9.93
C GLU A 305 21.72 -1.72 9.84
N ILE A 306 21.40 -1.16 8.66
CA ILE A 306 21.28 0.28 8.46
C ILE A 306 19.92 0.62 7.87
N VAL A 307 19.19 1.55 8.46
CA VAL A 307 17.91 2.03 7.89
C VAL A 307 17.94 3.53 7.64
N PHE A 308 17.29 4.00 6.58
CA PHE A 308 16.94 5.41 6.46
C PHE A 308 15.84 5.75 7.47
N LEU A 309 16.17 6.57 8.45
CA LEU A 309 15.43 6.68 9.69
C LEU A 309 14.03 7.28 9.51
N LYS A 310 13.88 8.22 8.57
CA LYS A 310 12.60 8.90 8.28
C LYS A 310 11.41 7.96 8.07
N HIS A 311 11.66 6.73 7.60
CA HIS A 311 10.63 5.73 7.33
C HIS A 311 10.12 4.99 8.57
N PHE A 312 10.83 5.06 9.69
CA PHE A 312 10.53 4.33 10.93
C PHE A 312 10.09 5.23 12.08
N ILE A 313 9.78 6.50 11.77
CA ILE A 313 9.30 7.48 12.74
C ILE A 313 7.78 7.60 12.60
N HIS A 314 7.06 7.24 13.66
CA HIS A 314 5.60 7.29 13.74
C HIS A 314 5.11 8.37 14.70
N ASN A 315 5.94 8.78 15.67
CA ASN A 315 5.61 9.83 16.62
C ASN A 315 5.60 11.20 15.92
N PRO A 316 4.46 11.93 15.87
CA PRO A 316 4.36 13.23 15.20
C PRO A 316 5.26 14.32 15.82
N ASN A 317 5.75 14.12 17.04
CA ASN A 317 6.70 15.02 17.69
C ASN A 317 8.17 14.76 17.28
N ILE A 318 8.44 13.70 16.52
CA ILE A 318 9.76 13.38 16.01
C ILE A 318 9.77 13.64 14.50
N MET A 319 10.69 14.47 14.04
CA MET A 319 10.82 14.87 12.64
C MET A 319 12.21 14.53 12.17
N VAL A 320 12.34 13.76 11.08
CA VAL A 320 13.63 13.34 10.55
C VAL A 320 13.78 13.74 9.08
N GLY A 321 14.92 14.34 8.76
CA GLY A 321 15.28 14.77 7.43
C GLY A 321 15.66 13.61 6.51
N ASP A 322 15.61 13.92 5.23
CA ASP A 322 16.01 13.09 4.12
C ASP A 322 17.49 12.61 4.25
N TYR A 323 17.77 11.34 3.93
CA TYR A 323 19.10 10.71 3.86
C TYR A 323 19.77 10.49 5.20
N THR A 324 19.07 10.79 6.29
CA THR A 324 19.49 10.43 7.64
C THR A 324 19.30 8.94 7.87
N TYR A 325 20.36 8.26 8.32
CA TYR A 325 20.35 6.83 8.59
C TYR A 325 20.67 6.50 10.05
N TYR A 326 20.17 5.35 10.50
CA TYR A 326 20.50 4.75 11.78
C TYR A 326 21.10 3.36 11.57
N HIS A 327 22.18 3.05 12.28
CA HIS A 327 22.82 1.73 12.29
C HIS A 327 22.56 1.00 13.61
N ASP A 328 22.04 -0.22 13.52
CA ASP A 328 21.92 -1.18 14.63
C ASP A 328 21.98 -2.61 14.09
N HIS A 329 22.74 -3.48 14.76
CA HIS A 329 22.89 -4.89 14.36
C HIS A 329 21.63 -5.74 14.61
N ARG A 330 20.71 -5.28 15.46
CA ARG A 330 19.60 -6.12 15.93
C ARG A 330 18.25 -5.69 15.37
N TYR A 331 17.86 -4.44 15.62
CA TYR A 331 16.55 -3.89 15.24
C TYR A 331 16.69 -2.41 14.86
N PRO A 332 17.34 -2.07 13.74
CA PRO A 332 17.50 -0.68 13.31
C PRO A 332 16.15 0.02 13.03
N GLU A 333 15.10 -0.73 12.71
CA GLU A 333 13.73 -0.25 12.56
C GLU A 333 13.08 0.25 13.87
N HIS A 334 13.65 -0.08 15.03
CA HIS A 334 13.11 0.22 16.36
C HIS A 334 13.74 1.47 17.01
N PHE A 335 14.23 2.41 16.21
CA PHE A 335 14.89 3.62 16.73
C PHE A 335 14.04 4.38 17.75
N GLU A 336 12.73 4.57 17.49
CA GLU A 336 11.87 5.34 18.41
C GLU A 336 11.82 4.74 19.81
N CYS A 337 11.73 3.42 19.95
CA CYS A 337 11.64 2.78 21.26
C CYS A 337 13.01 2.51 21.90
N ASN A 338 14.07 2.37 21.10
CA ASN A 338 15.40 2.05 21.59
C ASN A 338 16.26 3.28 21.90
N ASN A 339 16.02 4.38 21.19
CA ASN A 339 16.94 5.53 21.15
C ASN A 339 16.27 6.83 21.60
N VAL A 340 14.96 6.86 21.81
CA VAL A 340 14.22 8.07 22.19
C VAL A 340 13.50 7.86 23.51
N VAL A 341 13.73 8.76 24.47
CA VAL A 341 13.12 8.73 25.81
C VAL A 341 12.26 9.98 26.00
N GLY A 342 10.92 9.82 25.90
CA GLY A 342 9.94 10.91 26.03
C GLY A 342 9.45 11.49 24.70
N TYR A 343 9.22 12.81 24.63
CA TYR A 343 8.69 13.57 23.48
C TYR A 343 7.18 13.44 23.24
N HIS A 344 6.39 13.62 24.30
CA HIS A 344 4.95 13.82 24.27
C HIS A 344 4.57 15.31 24.15
N GLN A 345 5.36 16.20 24.74
CA GLN A 345 5.07 17.65 24.84
C GLN A 345 6.13 18.55 24.21
N CYS A 346 7.28 17.99 23.80
CA CYS A 346 8.32 18.68 23.05
C CYS A 346 8.67 17.91 21.76
N LYS A 347 9.44 18.54 20.86
CA LYS A 347 9.82 17.93 19.59
C LYS A 347 11.29 17.49 19.55
N LEU A 348 11.55 16.42 18.81
CA LEU A 348 12.88 16.03 18.36
C LEU A 348 12.96 16.29 16.85
N ILE A 349 13.80 17.21 16.43
CA ILE A 349 14.01 17.53 15.01
C ILE A 349 15.40 17.08 14.63
N ILE A 350 15.52 16.18 13.66
CA ILE A 350 16.77 15.71 13.09
C ILE A 350 16.85 16.10 11.63
N GLY A 351 17.92 16.80 11.24
CA GLY A 351 18.13 17.26 9.88
C GLY A 351 18.39 16.13 8.89
N LYS A 352 18.77 16.52 7.67
CA LYS A 352 19.07 15.64 6.54
C LYS A 352 20.50 15.08 6.64
N PHE A 353 20.77 13.98 5.94
CA PHE A 353 22.12 13.39 5.80
C PHE A 353 22.85 13.08 7.11
N CYS A 354 22.14 12.87 8.22
CA CYS A 354 22.77 12.52 9.49
C CYS A 354 23.13 11.04 9.55
N ALA A 355 24.21 10.71 10.24
CA ALA A 355 24.68 9.36 10.48
C ALA A 355 24.55 9.04 11.97
N ILE A 356 23.66 8.12 12.33
CA ILE A 356 23.39 7.79 13.73
C ILE A 356 23.85 6.37 14.02
N ALA A 357 24.83 6.21 14.90
CA ALA A 357 25.31 4.90 15.33
C ALA A 357 24.45 4.32 16.45
N LYS A 358 24.53 2.98 16.59
CA LYS A 358 23.84 2.19 17.60
C LYS A 358 23.93 2.79 19.00
N GLY A 359 22.81 2.75 19.71
CA GLY A 359 22.72 3.16 21.12
C GLY A 359 22.77 4.68 21.36
N THR A 360 22.82 5.49 20.30
CA THR A 360 22.64 6.94 20.45
C THR A 360 21.30 7.24 21.11
N THR A 361 21.24 7.96 22.23
CA THR A 361 20.01 8.19 23.00
C THR A 361 19.64 9.67 23.00
N PHE A 362 18.38 10.00 22.70
CA PHE A 362 17.81 11.34 22.78
C PHE A 362 16.84 11.41 23.96
N ILE A 363 17.14 12.26 24.93
CA ILE A 363 16.32 12.44 26.13
C ILE A 363 15.48 13.71 25.96
N ALA A 364 14.18 13.57 26.12
CA ALA A 364 13.23 14.66 26.04
C ALA A 364 13.22 15.52 27.30
N ASP A 365 12.74 16.76 27.20
CA ASP A 365 12.62 17.63 28.37
C ASP A 365 11.40 17.28 29.23
N ASP A 366 10.41 16.58 28.67
CA ASP A 366 9.17 16.23 29.35
C ASP A 366 9.27 15.02 30.29
N VAL A 367 10.43 14.37 30.35
CA VAL A 367 10.75 13.34 31.37
C VAL A 367 11.45 13.92 32.60
N ASN A 368 11.74 15.22 32.63
CA ASN A 368 12.37 15.86 33.78
C ASN A 368 11.38 16.14 34.92
N HIS A 369 11.79 15.77 36.14
CA HIS A 369 11.11 16.10 37.39
C HIS A 369 11.48 17.51 37.88
N PRO A 370 10.57 18.19 38.62
CA PRO A 370 10.92 19.41 39.34
C PRO A 370 12.11 19.18 40.29
N MET A 371 13.05 20.14 40.33
CA MET A 371 14.27 20.08 41.15
C MET A 371 14.40 21.27 42.11
N ASP A 372 13.38 22.12 42.17
CA ASP A 372 13.30 23.33 42.98
C ASP A 372 12.93 23.04 44.45
N GLY A 373 12.23 21.93 44.70
CA GLY A 373 11.87 21.49 46.05
C GLY A 373 12.98 20.70 46.77
N PHE A 374 12.81 20.52 48.09
CA PHE A 374 13.70 19.68 48.91
C PHE A 374 13.65 18.18 48.55
N SER A 375 12.57 17.73 47.91
CA SER A 375 12.42 16.37 47.40
C SER A 375 12.15 16.41 45.91
N THR A 376 12.83 15.55 45.15
CA THR A 376 12.57 15.30 43.73
C THR A 376 11.56 14.16 43.51
N TYR A 377 11.03 13.57 44.58
CA TYR A 377 10.02 12.52 44.49
C TYR A 377 8.69 13.11 43.96
N PRO A 378 8.10 12.51 42.92
CA PRO A 378 6.91 13.07 42.29
C PRO A 378 5.64 12.70 43.09
N PHE A 379 5.45 13.28 44.28
CA PHE A 379 4.25 12.97 45.10
C PHE A 379 2.94 13.19 44.33
N PHE A 380 2.89 14.24 43.50
CA PHE A 380 1.71 14.67 42.74
C PHE A 380 1.16 13.64 41.73
N ILE A 381 1.90 12.58 41.37
CA ILE A 381 1.40 11.53 40.47
C ILE A 381 0.78 10.33 41.22
N PHE A 382 0.93 10.26 42.55
CA PHE A 382 0.46 9.14 43.36
C PHE A 382 -0.79 9.51 44.14
N GLU A 383 -1.71 8.55 44.25
CA GLU A 383 -2.93 8.73 45.03
C GLU A 383 -2.64 9.04 46.51
N GLY A 384 -3.41 9.96 47.08
CA GLY A 384 -3.29 10.37 48.49
C GLY A 384 -2.45 11.63 48.74
N TRP A 385 -1.85 12.23 47.69
CA TRP A 385 -0.97 13.40 47.80
C TRP A 385 -1.35 14.51 46.78
N ASN A 386 -2.65 14.86 46.74
CA ASN A 386 -3.23 15.73 45.70
C ASN A 386 -3.11 17.24 45.98
N ASP A 387 -2.56 17.65 47.12
CA ASP A 387 -2.54 19.04 47.57
C ASP A 387 -1.47 19.91 46.87
N TYR A 388 -0.69 19.32 45.96
CA TYR A 388 0.37 19.99 45.23
C TYR A 388 0.46 19.47 43.80
N THR A 389 0.41 20.39 42.83
CA THR A 389 0.74 20.12 41.43
C THR A 389 1.86 21.10 41.03
N PRO A 390 3.05 20.62 40.62
CA PRO A 390 4.13 21.50 40.21
C PRO A 390 3.79 22.23 38.90
N THR A 391 4.27 23.45 38.76
CA THR A 391 4.27 24.17 37.48
C THR A 391 5.47 23.73 36.67
N PHE A 392 5.25 23.34 35.42
CA PHE A 392 6.33 22.96 34.51
C PHE A 392 6.72 24.13 33.61
N ASP A 393 8.02 24.39 33.51
CA ASP A 393 8.56 25.32 32.53
C ASP A 393 8.28 24.85 31.09
N LYS A 394 8.38 25.80 30.15
CA LYS A 394 8.20 25.52 28.72
C LYS A 394 9.26 24.51 28.26
N ARG A 395 8.82 23.29 27.99
CA ARG A 395 9.67 22.18 27.53
C ARG A 395 10.40 22.56 26.24
N ARG A 396 11.72 22.39 26.21
CA ARG A 396 12.56 22.72 25.05
C ARG A 396 12.67 21.54 24.09
N SER A 397 12.58 21.84 22.79
CA SER A 397 12.76 20.84 21.73
C SER A 397 14.24 20.64 21.43
N THR A 398 14.64 19.40 21.13
CA THR A 398 16.00 19.08 20.70
C THR A 398 16.08 19.25 19.19
N ILE A 399 17.08 19.99 18.71
CA ILE A 399 17.24 20.30 17.28
C ILE A 399 18.61 19.83 16.82
N VAL A 400 18.65 18.93 15.86
CA VAL A 400 19.86 18.45 15.20
C VAL A 400 19.85 18.98 13.76
N GLY A 401 20.94 19.64 13.37
CA GLY A 401 21.18 20.11 12.01
C GLY A 401 21.37 18.98 11.01
N ASN A 402 21.90 19.32 9.85
CA ASN A 402 22.14 18.42 8.72
C ASN A 402 23.59 17.92 8.73
N ASP A 403 23.88 16.80 8.09
CA ASP A 403 25.25 16.22 8.00
C ASP A 403 25.89 15.95 9.39
N VAL A 404 25.08 15.67 10.41
CA VAL A 404 25.58 15.40 11.77
C VAL A 404 25.91 13.91 11.92
N TRP A 405 27.07 13.61 12.50
CA TRP A 405 27.47 12.23 12.81
C TRP A 405 27.47 11.96 14.30
N PHE A 406 26.79 10.89 14.73
CA PHE A 406 26.77 10.40 16.10
C PHE A 406 27.53 9.10 16.22
N GLY A 407 28.50 9.07 17.13
CA GLY A 407 29.19 7.86 17.55
C GLY A 407 28.34 6.98 18.46
N THR A 408 28.70 5.69 18.52
CA THR A 408 27.97 4.68 19.30
C THR A 408 27.77 5.12 20.74
N ASN A 409 26.56 4.92 21.27
CA ASN A 409 26.16 5.26 22.64
C ASN A 409 26.29 6.76 23.02
N ALA A 410 26.29 7.69 22.06
CA ALA A 410 26.20 9.10 22.39
C ALA A 410 24.84 9.43 23.05
N VAL A 411 24.81 10.29 24.06
CA VAL A 411 23.59 10.68 24.77
C VAL A 411 23.37 12.18 24.58
N ILE A 412 22.19 12.55 24.08
CA ILE A 412 21.80 13.94 23.82
C ILE A 412 20.80 14.36 24.88
N MET A 413 21.20 15.33 25.70
CA MET A 413 20.37 15.86 26.77
C MET A 413 19.26 16.77 26.22
N PRO A 414 18.20 17.01 27.02
CA PRO A 414 17.04 17.78 26.60
C PRO A 414 17.35 19.21 26.14
N GLY A 415 16.69 19.64 25.07
CA GLY A 415 16.67 21.04 24.63
C GLY A 415 17.97 21.54 24.01
N VAL A 416 18.89 20.65 23.64
CA VAL A 416 20.14 20.98 22.97
C VAL A 416 19.93 21.22 21.47
N THR A 417 20.64 22.21 20.93
CA THR A 417 20.78 22.44 19.48
C THR A 417 22.16 22.00 18.99
N ILE A 418 22.21 21.10 18.01
CA ILE A 418 23.43 20.60 17.37
C ILE A 418 23.52 21.19 15.96
N GLY A 419 24.57 21.96 15.69
CA GLY A 419 24.76 22.62 14.40
C GLY A 419 25.12 21.67 13.25
N ASP A 420 24.89 22.14 12.01
CA ASP A 420 25.15 21.38 10.78
C ASP A 420 26.61 20.88 10.71
N GLY A 421 26.84 19.65 10.24
CA GLY A 421 28.17 19.09 10.05
C GLY A 421 28.90 18.69 11.33
N ALA A 422 28.27 18.78 12.50
CA ALA A 422 28.89 18.42 13.78
C ALA A 422 29.17 16.91 13.89
N ILE A 423 30.18 16.54 14.69
CA ILE A 423 30.51 15.15 15.00
C ILE A 423 30.44 14.97 16.52
N ILE A 424 29.57 14.07 16.95
CA ILE A 424 29.39 13.67 18.35
C ILE A 424 30.18 12.38 18.57
N GLY A 425 31.20 12.42 19.42
CA GLY A 425 32.02 11.25 19.73
C GLY A 425 31.23 10.12 20.39
N ALA A 426 31.74 8.89 20.26
CA ALA A 426 31.16 7.73 20.93
C ALA A 426 31.11 7.94 22.45
N CYS A 427 30.02 7.49 23.08
CA CYS A 427 29.75 7.63 24.52
C CYS A 427 29.77 9.09 25.05
N ALA A 428 29.73 10.10 24.17
CA ALA A 428 29.67 11.50 24.60
C ALA A 428 28.29 11.84 25.18
N VAL A 429 28.25 12.65 26.24
CA VAL A 429 27.00 13.16 26.83
C VAL A 429 26.89 14.65 26.52
N VAL A 430 26.05 15.00 25.56
CA VAL A 430 25.88 16.36 25.07
C VAL A 430 24.90 17.11 25.95
N THR A 431 25.42 17.99 26.80
CA THR A 431 24.64 18.78 27.77
C THR A 431 24.42 20.24 27.35
N LYS A 432 25.04 20.69 26.26
CA LYS A 432 25.02 22.08 25.78
C LYS A 432 25.01 22.11 24.25
N ASP A 433 24.59 23.23 23.68
CA ASP A 433 24.56 23.45 22.23
C ASP A 433 25.94 23.23 21.58
N VAL A 434 25.93 22.62 20.40
CA VAL A 434 27.13 22.27 19.64
C VAL A 434 27.22 23.16 18.40
N PRO A 435 28.29 23.96 18.24
CA PRO A 435 28.44 24.79 17.05
C PRO A 435 28.58 23.96 15.76
N PRO A 436 28.18 24.48 14.59
CA PRO A 436 28.35 23.80 13.30
C PRO A 436 29.77 23.33 13.06
N TYR A 437 29.93 22.19 12.39
CA TYR A 437 31.20 21.59 12.02
C TYR A 437 32.18 21.37 13.17
N SER A 438 31.69 21.30 14.42
CA SER A 438 32.50 21.03 15.60
C SER A 438 32.52 19.55 15.93
N ILE A 439 33.65 19.07 16.47
CA ILE A 439 33.78 17.72 17.01
C ILE A 439 33.69 17.83 18.53
N VAL A 440 32.74 17.14 19.14
CA VAL A 440 32.57 17.09 20.60
C VAL A 440 32.79 15.69 21.14
N ALA A 441 33.36 15.58 22.34
CA ALA A 441 33.54 14.31 23.03
C ALA A 441 33.57 14.49 24.56
N GLY A 442 33.32 13.41 25.30
CA GLY A 442 33.36 13.37 26.76
C GLY A 442 31.99 13.38 27.43
N ASN A 443 31.99 13.22 28.76
CA ASN A 443 30.81 13.24 29.62
C ASN A 443 31.09 14.15 30.85
N PRO A 444 30.56 15.39 30.90
CA PRO A 444 29.83 16.07 29.83
C PRO A 444 30.73 16.41 28.63
N SER A 445 30.16 16.46 27.44
CA SER A 445 30.92 16.66 26.21
C SER A 445 31.48 18.08 26.10
N ARG A 446 32.68 18.22 25.55
CA ARG A 446 33.30 19.52 25.21
C ARG A 446 33.72 19.52 23.75
N VAL A 447 33.80 20.72 23.15
CA VAL A 447 34.37 20.91 21.81
C VAL A 447 35.85 20.56 21.86
N VAL A 448 36.24 19.54 21.11
CA VAL A 448 37.63 19.10 20.95
C VAL A 448 38.35 19.98 19.94
N ARG A 449 37.73 20.18 18.77
CA ARG A 449 38.19 21.05 17.69
C ARG A 449 37.08 21.25 16.66
N LYS A 450 37.27 22.21 15.74
CA LYS A 450 36.46 22.35 14.53
C LYS A 450 36.98 21.45 13.41
N ARG A 451 36.12 21.04 12.48
CA ARG A 451 36.47 20.27 11.28
C ARG A 451 37.20 21.15 10.25
N PHE A 452 36.84 22.43 10.16
CA PHE A 452 37.37 23.41 9.21
C PHE A 452 37.63 24.78 9.88
N SER A 453 38.24 25.72 9.16
CA SER A 453 38.37 27.12 9.60
C SER A 453 37.02 27.83 9.61
N ASP A 454 36.91 28.92 10.37
CA ASP A 454 35.64 29.67 10.50
C ASP A 454 35.15 30.24 9.17
N ASP A 455 36.06 30.68 8.29
CA ASP A 455 35.72 31.16 6.96
C ASP A 455 35.05 30.06 6.10
N ILE A 456 35.60 28.83 6.13
CA ILE A 456 35.03 27.70 5.39
C ILE A 456 33.68 27.28 5.99
N ILE A 457 33.55 27.28 7.32
CA ILE A 457 32.30 26.95 8.01
C ILE A 457 31.19 27.92 7.62
N ASN A 458 31.48 29.23 7.62
CA ASN A 458 30.53 30.26 7.23
C ASN A 458 30.05 30.06 5.79
N GLU A 459 30.96 29.72 4.87
CA GLU A 459 30.63 29.41 3.47
C GLU A 459 29.76 28.15 3.35
N LEU A 460 30.09 27.07 4.07
CA LEU A 460 29.31 25.82 4.02
C LEU A 460 27.88 26.00 4.55
N VAL A 461 27.71 26.75 5.65
CA VAL A 461 26.41 27.07 6.24
C VAL A 461 25.58 28.00 5.34
N GLN A 462 26.22 28.79 4.47
CA GLN A 462 25.53 29.54 3.42
C GLN A 462 25.16 28.68 2.21
N ILE A 463 26.06 27.81 1.76
CA ILE A 463 25.86 26.94 0.59
C ILE A 463 24.73 25.93 0.79
N LYS A 464 24.63 25.35 2.00
CA LYS A 464 23.61 24.35 2.39
C LYS A 464 23.37 23.30 1.31
N TRP A 465 24.43 22.57 0.94
CA TRP A 465 24.37 21.59 -0.15
C TRP A 465 23.30 20.49 0.09
N TRP A 466 22.94 20.22 1.34
CA TRP A 466 21.87 19.31 1.74
C TRP A 466 20.45 19.79 1.36
N ASP A 467 20.30 21.05 0.97
CA ASP A 467 19.04 21.61 0.45
C ASP A 467 18.96 21.58 -1.08
N TRP A 468 20.02 21.14 -1.77
CA TRP A 468 19.99 20.97 -3.22
C TRP A 468 19.09 19.81 -3.64
N ASP A 469 18.56 19.86 -4.86
CA ASP A 469 17.82 18.75 -5.45
C ASP A 469 18.74 17.53 -5.65
N TYR A 470 18.14 16.35 -5.71
CA TYR A 470 18.88 15.09 -5.80
C TYR A 470 19.79 15.02 -7.04
N ASP A 471 19.33 15.51 -8.19
CA ASP A 471 20.10 15.43 -9.43
C ASP A 471 21.33 16.33 -9.34
N LYS A 472 21.17 17.53 -8.75
CA LYS A 472 22.29 18.42 -8.44
C LYS A 472 23.26 17.79 -7.45
N ILE A 473 22.81 17.14 -6.38
CA ILE A 473 23.70 16.41 -5.45
C ILE A 473 24.45 15.30 -6.18
N THR A 474 23.75 14.48 -6.97
CA THR A 474 24.31 13.32 -7.65
C THR A 474 25.37 13.70 -8.68
N ARG A 475 25.08 14.70 -9.52
CA ARG A 475 26.06 15.21 -10.49
C ARG A 475 27.31 15.79 -9.83
N ASN A 476 27.17 16.33 -8.62
CA ASN A 476 28.24 17.05 -7.91
C ASN A 476 28.80 16.29 -6.71
N ILE A 477 28.51 14.98 -6.57
CA ILE A 477 28.89 14.20 -5.38
C ILE A 477 30.40 14.21 -5.12
N LYS A 478 31.21 14.18 -6.18
CA LYS A 478 32.68 14.24 -6.08
C LYS A 478 33.16 15.57 -5.49
N ILE A 479 32.45 16.66 -5.75
CA ILE A 479 32.78 18.00 -5.25
C ILE A 479 32.38 18.11 -3.78
N ILE A 480 31.18 17.63 -3.43
CA ILE A 480 30.66 17.63 -2.05
C ILE A 480 31.61 16.84 -1.13
N VAL A 481 32.04 15.65 -1.56
CA VAL A 481 32.92 14.78 -0.76
C VAL A 481 34.40 15.20 -0.85
N GLY A 482 34.80 15.88 -1.92
CA GLY A 482 36.20 16.19 -2.24
C GLY A 482 36.85 17.30 -1.41
N ALA A 483 36.10 17.95 -0.51
CA ALA A 483 36.57 19.04 0.36
C ALA A 483 37.20 20.25 -0.37
N ASP A 484 36.82 20.50 -1.63
CA ASP A 484 37.22 21.68 -2.41
C ASP A 484 36.11 22.75 -2.37
N ILE A 485 36.27 23.74 -1.48
CA ILE A 485 35.27 24.78 -1.27
C ILE A 485 35.10 25.71 -2.48
N GLU A 486 36.15 25.93 -3.27
CA GLU A 486 36.08 26.83 -4.43
C GLU A 486 35.31 26.18 -5.58
N GLN A 487 35.46 24.87 -5.78
CA GLN A 487 34.61 24.13 -6.71
C GLN A 487 33.16 24.08 -6.23
N LEU A 488 32.93 23.88 -4.93
CA LEU A 488 31.57 23.84 -4.37
C LEU A 488 30.85 25.19 -4.55
N LYS A 489 31.55 26.31 -4.36
CA LYS A 489 31.03 27.67 -4.62
C LYS A 489 30.64 27.88 -6.08
N LYS A 490 31.44 27.38 -7.03
CA LYS A 490 31.13 27.50 -8.46
C LYS A 490 29.82 26.79 -8.80
N VAL A 491 29.60 25.60 -8.26
CA VAL A 491 28.36 24.83 -8.43
C VAL A 491 27.17 25.46 -7.69
N TYR A 492 27.41 26.09 -6.54
CA TYR A 492 26.36 26.79 -5.81
C TYR A 492 25.78 27.97 -6.61
N LYS A 493 26.65 28.71 -7.31
CA LYS A 493 26.28 29.88 -8.12
C LYS A 493 25.67 29.54 -9.49
N SER A 494 25.83 28.29 -9.96
CA SER A 494 25.20 27.75 -11.18
C SER A 494 23.85 27.12 -10.89
#